data_AF-A0A2M7WA16-F1
#
_entry.id   AF-A0A2M7WA16-F1
#
_cell.length_a   1.000
_cell.length_b   1.000
_cell.length_c   1.000
_cell.angle_alpha   90.00
_cell.angle_beta   90.00
_cell.angle_gamma   90.00
#
_symmetry.space_group_name_H-M   'P 1'
#
loop_
_entity.id
_entity.type
_entity.pdbx_description
1 polymer ?
#
loop_
_entity_poly.entity_id
_entity_poly.type
_entity_poly.pdbx_seq_one_letter_code
_entity_poly.pdbx_strand_id
1 'polypeptide(L)'
;QARTWAAAFVHWYNQEHRHSGIGYVTPAQRHEGQDQAILAARHELYVAAKQANPRRWSGATRNWTPVAAVTLNPERENPATTAWDTEKQRQAS
;
A
#
# COMPACT_ATOMS: atom_id res chain seq x y z
N GLN A 1 27.27 -1.34 -16.65
CA GLN A 1 27.08 -0.17 -15.76
C GLN A 1 25.60 0.09 -15.49
N ALA A 2 24.76 0.39 -16.49
CA ALA A 2 23.32 0.63 -16.30
C ALA A 2 22.57 -0.49 -15.57
N ARG A 3 22.83 -1.77 -15.89
CA ARG A 3 22.20 -2.93 -15.24
C ARG A 3 22.52 -3.03 -13.74
N THR A 4 23.76 -2.74 -13.36
CA THR A 4 24.21 -2.78 -11.97
C THR A 4 23.51 -1.70 -11.15
N TRP A 5 23.45 -0.48 -11.69
CA TRP A 5 22.71 0.61 -11.06
C TRP A 5 21.22 0.28 -10.92
N ALA A 6 20.59 -0.24 -11.98
CA ALA A 6 19.17 -0.60 -11.95
C ALA A 6 18.87 -1.68 -10.91
N ALA A 7 19.72 -2.71 -10.81
CA ALA A 7 19.58 -3.75 -9.79
C ALA A 7 19.69 -3.18 -8.36
N ALA A 8 20.67 -2.31 -8.12
CA ALA A 8 20.84 -1.64 -6.83
C ALA A 8 19.63 -0.76 -6.48
N PHE A 9 19.13 0.00 -7.46
CA PHE A 9 17.94 0.83 -7.28
C PHE A 9 16.70 0.01 -6.93
N VAL A 10 16.43 -1.08 -7.68
CA VAL A 10 15.27 -1.95 -7.43
C VAL A 10 15.36 -2.59 -6.04
N HIS A 11 16.55 -3.04 -5.63
CA HIS A 11 16.76 -3.57 -4.29
C HIS A 11 16.44 -2.52 -3.23
N TRP A 12 17.07 -1.35 -3.30
CA TRP A 12 16.85 -0.26 -2.36
C TRP A 12 15.38 0.17 -2.31
N TYR A 13 14.72 0.34 -3.46
CA TYR A 13 13.34 0.77 -3.54
C TYR A 13 12.37 -0.19 -2.83
N ASN A 14 12.62 -1.50 -2.96
CA ASN A 14 11.73 -2.54 -2.44
C ASN A 14 12.06 -2.95 -0.99
N GLN A 15 13.32 -2.88 -0.59
CA GLN A 15 13.78 -3.46 0.68
C GLN A 15 14.18 -2.42 1.73
N GLU A 16 14.54 -1.20 1.33
CA GLU A 16 15.11 -0.20 2.24
C GLU A 16 14.29 1.08 2.26
N HIS A 17 13.86 1.56 1.10
CA HIS A 17 13.14 2.82 0.98
C HIS A 17 11.73 2.71 1.56
N ARG A 18 11.43 3.59 2.52
CA ARG A 18 10.12 3.66 3.18
C ARG A 18 9.23 4.66 2.47
N HIS A 19 8.12 4.19 1.93
CA HIS A 19 7.23 5.00 1.08
C HIS A 19 6.12 5.65 1.89
N SER A 20 5.97 6.96 1.76
CA SER A 20 4.94 7.73 2.48
C SER A 20 3.52 7.27 2.16
N GLY A 21 3.25 6.83 0.92
CA GLY A 21 1.94 6.37 0.45
C GLY A 21 1.44 5.07 1.11
N ILE A 22 2.32 4.29 1.72
CA ILE A 22 1.99 3.07 2.47
C ILE A 22 2.36 3.20 3.96
N GLY A 23 2.44 4.43 4.48
CA GLY A 23 2.69 4.67 5.89
C GLY A 23 4.14 4.49 6.31
N TYR A 24 5.10 4.77 5.43
CA TYR A 24 6.55 4.63 5.65
C TYR A 24 6.98 3.21 6.05
N VAL A 25 6.45 2.22 5.35
CA VAL A 25 6.97 0.85 5.31
C VAL A 25 7.63 0.61 3.95
N THR A 26 8.43 -0.44 3.83
CA THR A 26 8.99 -0.83 2.54
C THR A 26 7.95 -1.66 1.75
N PRO A 27 8.03 -1.72 0.41
CA PRO A 27 7.15 -2.57 -0.37
C PRO A 27 7.23 -4.03 0.09
N ALA A 28 8.43 -4.55 0.36
CA ALA A 28 8.60 -5.91 0.87
C ALA A 28 7.89 -6.16 2.22
N GLN A 29 8.04 -5.25 3.20
CA GLN A 29 7.35 -5.35 4.49
C GLN A 29 5.83 -5.40 4.32
N ARG A 30 5.29 -4.61 3.39
CA ARG A 30 3.87 -4.62 3.07
C ARG A 30 3.44 -5.92 2.39
N HIS A 31 4.23 -6.43 1.43
CA HIS A 31 3.96 -7.71 0.78
C HIS A 31 3.99 -8.89 1.76
N GLU A 32 4.84 -8.81 2.78
CA GLU A 32 4.91 -9.80 3.87
C GLU A 32 3.84 -9.57 4.96
N GLY A 33 2.98 -8.55 4.83
CA GLY A 33 1.94 -8.22 5.81
C GLY A 33 2.44 -7.66 7.14
N GLN A 34 3.72 -7.31 7.23
CA GLN A 34 4.34 -6.74 8.43
C GLN A 34 3.92 -5.29 8.69
N ASP A 35 3.35 -4.63 7.68
CA ASP A 35 2.89 -3.25 7.76
C ASP A 35 1.88 -3.05 8.89
N GLN A 36 0.97 -4.01 9.10
CA GLN A 36 -0.03 -3.98 10.18
C GLN A 36 0.62 -3.77 11.55
N ALA A 37 1.57 -4.62 11.92
CA ALA A 37 2.23 -4.58 13.21
C ALA A 37 3.10 -3.31 13.37
N ILE A 38 3.83 -2.93 12.32
CA ILE A 38 4.66 -1.73 12.31
C ILE A 38 3.81 -0.47 12.52
N LEU A 39 2.68 -0.37 11.83
CA LEU A 39 1.78 0.77 11.90
C LEU A 39 1.05 0.85 13.24
N ALA A 40 0.61 -0.27 13.79
CA ALA A 40 0.03 -0.34 15.13
C ALA A 40 1.02 0.16 16.20
N ALA A 41 2.26 -0.34 16.19
CA ALA A 41 3.29 0.09 17.15
C ALA A 41 3.61 1.59 17.02
N ARG A 42 3.62 2.14 15.79
CA ARG A 42 3.79 3.60 15.59
C ARG A 42 2.63 4.40 16.13
N HIS A 43 1.41 3.89 16.00
CA HIS A 43 0.24 4.54 16.56
C HIS A 43 0.34 4.66 18.08
N GLU A 44 0.62 3.55 18.75
CA GLU A 44 0.80 3.53 20.21
C GLU A 44 1.89 4.48 20.69
N LEU A 45 3.05 4.46 20.02
CA LEU A 45 4.16 5.36 20.35
C LEU A 45 3.76 6.83 20.22
N TYR A 46 3.06 7.19 19.14
CA TYR A 46 2.63 8.57 18.91
C TYR A 46 1.57 9.01 19.92
N VAL A 47 0.64 8.13 20.27
CA VAL A 47 -0.35 8.38 21.32
C VAL A 47 0.35 8.61 22.66
N ALA A 48 1.27 7.72 23.06
CA ALA A 48 2.03 7.88 24.30
C ALA A 48 2.83 9.19 24.33
N ALA A 49 3.52 9.52 23.23
CA ALA A 49 4.28 10.76 23.11
C ALA A 49 3.39 12.02 23.19
N LYS A 50 2.18 11.96 22.64
CA LYS A 50 1.20 13.04 22.76
C LYS A 50 0.69 13.19 24.19
N GLN A 51 0.40 12.09 24.88
CA GLN A 51 -0.03 12.14 26.28
C GLN A 51 1.06 12.70 27.20
N ALA A 52 2.32 12.33 26.95
CA ALA A 52 3.45 12.83 27.73
C ALA A 52 3.69 14.34 27.56
N ASN A 53 3.47 14.89 26.36
CA ASN A 53 3.74 16.30 26.08
C ASN A 53 2.66 16.96 25.19
N PRO A 54 1.43 17.18 25.70
CA PRO A 54 0.32 17.64 24.87
C PRO A 54 0.57 19.00 24.19
N ARG A 55 1.33 19.91 24.82
CA ARG A 55 1.63 21.25 24.29
C ARG A 55 2.43 21.23 22.98
N ARG A 56 3.16 20.14 22.70
CA ARG A 56 3.91 19.96 21.44
C ARG A 56 2.99 19.65 20.24
N TRP A 57 1.73 19.29 20.50
CA TRP A 57 0.81 18.80 19.48
C TRP A 57 -0.33 19.78 19.29
N SER A 58 -0.44 20.35 18.10
CA SER A 58 -1.55 21.25 17.72
C SER A 58 -2.85 20.50 17.41
N GLY A 59 -2.81 19.17 17.25
CA GLY A 59 -3.96 18.38 16.82
C GLY A 59 -3.80 16.88 17.03
N ALA A 60 -4.54 16.09 16.25
CA ALA A 60 -4.44 14.63 16.26
C ALA A 60 -3.03 14.15 15.87
N THR A 61 -2.69 12.94 16.30
CA THR A 61 -1.46 12.28 15.81
C THR A 61 -1.62 11.92 14.34
N ARG A 62 -0.51 11.63 13.66
CA ARG A 62 -0.54 11.13 12.30
C ARG A 62 -1.45 9.90 12.18
N ASN A 63 -2.19 9.81 11.09
CA ASN A 63 -2.98 8.63 10.76
C ASN A 63 -2.04 7.47 10.40
N TRP A 64 -2.07 6.42 11.21
CA TRP A 64 -1.30 5.19 11.03
C TRP A 64 -2.20 4.02 10.63
N THR A 65 -3.45 4.26 10.23
CA THR A 65 -4.32 3.21 9.73
C THR A 65 -3.71 2.58 8.47
N PRO A 66 -3.60 1.24 8.41
CA PRO A 66 -3.11 0.54 7.24
C PRO A 66 -3.94 0.84 5.99
N VAL A 67 -3.27 1.07 4.87
CA VAL A 67 -3.92 1.15 3.56
C VAL A 67 -4.27 -0.27 3.13
N ALA A 68 -5.55 -0.58 2.93
CA ALA A 68 -6.03 -1.94 2.67
C ALA A 68 -5.54 -2.46 1.30
N ALA A 69 -6.20 -2.08 0.21
CA ALA A 69 -5.83 -2.47 -1.14
C ALA A 69 -5.93 -1.27 -2.07
N VAL A 70 -4.93 -1.10 -2.93
CA VAL A 70 -4.93 -0.12 -4.02
C VAL A 70 -4.53 -0.89 -5.27
N THR A 71 -5.45 -0.99 -6.23
CA THR A 71 -5.22 -1.64 -7.52
C THR A 71 -4.57 -0.67 -8.49
N LEU A 72 -3.39 -1.03 -9.04
CA LEU A 72 -2.66 -0.20 -10.01
C LEU A 72 -3.38 -0.14 -11.37
N ASN A 73 -4.15 -1.17 -11.69
CA ASN A 73 -5.19 -1.19 -12.72
C ASN A 73 -6.47 -1.69 -12.03
N PRO A 74 -7.47 -0.84 -11.74
CA PRO A 74 -8.79 -1.38 -11.45
C PRO A 74 -9.21 -2.24 -12.64
N GLU A 75 -9.84 -3.39 -12.37
CA GLU A 75 -10.41 -4.23 -13.42
C GLU A 75 -11.26 -3.31 -14.32
N ARG A 76 -10.82 -3.04 -15.55
CA ARG A 76 -11.75 -2.50 -16.52
C ARG A 76 -12.64 -3.67 -16.87
N GLU A 77 -13.94 -3.57 -16.60
CA GLU A 77 -14.90 -4.42 -17.29
C GLU A 77 -14.59 -4.31 -18.78
N ASN A 78 -14.03 -5.37 -19.35
CA ASN A 78 -13.63 -5.37 -20.74
C ASN A 78 -14.93 -5.59 -21.53
N PRO A 79 -15.44 -4.60 -22.28
CA PRO A 79 -16.72 -4.75 -22.99
C PRO A 79 -16.70 -5.91 -24.01
N ALA A 80 -15.51 -6.38 -24.38
CA ALA A 80 -15.32 -7.57 -25.21
C ALA A 80 -15.73 -8.87 -24.51
N THR A 81 -15.62 -8.97 -23.18
CA THR A 81 -16.01 -10.16 -22.42
C THR A 81 -17.53 -10.26 -22.33
N THR A 82 -18.22 -9.13 -22.06
CA THR A 82 -19.69 -9.07 -22.03
C THR A 82 -20.32 -9.41 -23.37
N ALA A 83 -19.72 -8.98 -24.49
CA ALA A 83 -20.19 -9.30 -25.84
C ALA A 83 -20.02 -10.80 -26.18
N TRP A 84 -18.93 -11.42 -25.73
CA TRP A 84 -18.68 -12.86 -25.93
C TRP A 84 -19.64 -13.74 -25.13
N ASP A 85 -19.95 -13.36 -23.90
CA ASP A 85 -20.90 -14.07 -23.05
C ASP A 85 -22.35 -13.95 -23.56
N THR A 86 -22.70 -12.76 -24.08
CA THR A 86 -24.03 -12.51 -24.68
C THR A 86 -24.23 -13.31 -25.98
N GLU A 87 -23.21 -13.41 -26.82
CA GLU A 87 -23.26 -14.18 -28.08
C GLU A 87 -23.39 -15.69 -27.81
N LYS A 88 -22.68 -16.23 -26.81
CA LYS A 88 -22.81 -17.64 -26.42
C LYS A 88 -24.19 -18.01 -25.89
N GLN A 89 -24.85 -17.12 -25.13
CA GLN A 89 -26.21 -17.37 -24.65
C GLN A 89 -27.24 -17.35 -25.79
N ARG A 90 -27.00 -16.58 -26.84
CA ARG A 90 -27.91 -16.47 -28.00
C ARG A 90 -27.84 -17.68 -28.94
N GLN A 91 -26.66 -18.32 -29.05
CA GLN A 91 -26.46 -19.52 -29.86
C GLN A 91 -26.83 -20.82 -29.14
N ALA A 92 -27.14 -20.75 -27.85
CA ALA A 92 -27.56 -21.87 -27.01
C ALA A 92 -29.08 -21.93 -26.76
N SER A 93 -29.89 -21.15 -27.51
CA SER A 93 -31.36 -21.17 -27.50
C SER A 93 -31.94 -21.50 -28.87
#